data_AF-A0A6I4XVY7-F1
#
_entry.id   AF-A0A6I4XVY7-F1
#
_cell.length_a   1.000
_cell.length_b   1.000
_cell.length_c   1.000
_cell.angle_alpha   90.00
_cell.angle_beta   90.00
_cell.angle_gamma   90.00
#
_symmetry.space_group_name_H-M   'P 1'
#
loop_
_entity.id
_entity.type
_entity.pdbx_description
1 polymer ?
#
loop_
_entity_poly.entity_id
_entity_poly.type
_entity_poly.pdbx_seq_one_letter_code
_entity_poly.pdbx_strand_id
1 'polypeptide(L)'
;KVQSIVADVNREIAERFTNNVKIYEIQNIVEHTLLSNNEYALAEEYIHYRTQRDFERSKATDINVSIGKLINKDQTVVNENANKDSDVFNTQRDLTAGIVGKSIGLKMLPSHVANAHQKGDIHYHDLDYHPYTPMTNCCLIDFKGMLNNGFKIGNADVESPKSIQTAT
;
A
#
# COMPACT_ATOMS: atom_id res chain seq x y z
N LYS A 1 -28.24 -15.50 21.84
CA LYS A 1 -26.92 -16.06 22.26
C LYS A 1 -25.78 -15.14 21.82
N VAL A 2 -25.49 -14.99 20.53
CA VAL A 2 -24.41 -14.11 20.01
C VAL A 2 -24.51 -12.67 20.51
N GLN A 3 -25.71 -12.07 20.55
CA GLN A 3 -25.90 -10.71 21.08
C GLN A 3 -25.47 -10.56 22.55
N SER A 4 -25.63 -11.61 23.38
CA SER A 4 -25.18 -11.61 24.78
C SER A 4 -23.66 -11.58 24.86
N ILE A 5 -23.00 -12.42 24.07
CA ILE A 5 -21.54 -12.48 23.99
C ILE A 5 -20.96 -11.13 23.54
N VAL A 6 -21.58 -10.50 22.54
CA VAL A 6 -21.18 -9.17 22.07
C VAL A 6 -21.35 -8.11 23.17
N ALA A 7 -22.45 -8.17 23.92
CA ALA A 7 -22.68 -7.26 25.04
C ALA A 7 -21.62 -7.44 26.16
N ASP A 8 -21.25 -8.68 26.46
CA ASP A 8 -20.21 -8.99 27.44
C ASP A 8 -18.83 -8.49 26.99
N VAL A 9 -18.47 -8.70 25.72
CA VAL A 9 -17.23 -8.16 25.13
C VAL A 9 -17.21 -6.64 25.21
N ASN A 10 -18.29 -5.97 24.82
CA ASN A 10 -18.37 -4.52 24.83
C ASN A 10 -18.25 -3.94 26.24
N ARG A 11 -18.89 -4.59 27.23
CA ARG A 11 -18.78 -4.22 28.65
C ARG A 11 -17.34 -4.33 29.12
N GLU A 12 -16.70 -5.47 28.86
CA GLU A 12 -15.30 -5.70 29.26
C GLU A 12 -14.34 -4.68 28.65
N ILE A 13 -14.52 -4.33 27.37
CA ILE A 13 -13.71 -3.31 26.70
C ILE A 13 -13.92 -1.94 27.35
N ALA A 14 -15.18 -1.54 27.60
CA ALA A 14 -15.51 -0.26 28.19
C ALA A 14 -15.00 -0.11 29.64
N GLU A 15 -14.96 -1.20 30.40
CA GLU A 15 -14.44 -1.21 31.77
C GLU A 15 -12.91 -1.15 31.81
N ARG A 16 -12.22 -1.81 30.87
CA ARG A 16 -10.74 -1.87 30.83
C ARG A 16 -10.08 -0.67 30.15
N PHE A 17 -10.74 -0.06 29.17
CA PHE A 17 -10.13 0.96 28.32
C PHE A 17 -10.99 2.22 28.21
N THR A 18 -10.39 3.38 28.49
CA THR A 18 -11.06 4.69 28.45
C THR A 18 -10.72 5.52 27.22
N ASN A 19 -9.56 5.32 26.60
CA ASN A 19 -9.08 6.16 25.50
C ASN A 19 -8.60 5.34 24.29
N ASN A 20 -7.57 4.52 24.47
CA ASN A 20 -6.95 3.75 23.40
C ASN A 20 -7.04 2.26 23.72
N VAL A 21 -7.39 1.47 22.72
CA VAL A 21 -7.39 0.01 22.78
C VAL A 21 -6.69 -0.51 21.53
N LYS A 22 -5.82 -1.50 21.72
CA LYS A 22 -5.11 -2.15 20.63
C LYS A 22 -5.94 -3.32 20.10
N ILE A 23 -5.74 -3.63 18.82
CA ILE A 23 -6.49 -4.70 18.14
C ILE A 23 -6.34 -6.04 18.86
N TYR A 24 -5.12 -6.41 19.29
CA TYR A 24 -4.91 -7.67 20.00
C TYR A 24 -5.63 -7.72 21.35
N GLU A 25 -5.86 -6.58 22.01
CA GLU A 25 -6.57 -6.52 23.28
C GLU A 25 -8.05 -6.83 23.09
N ILE A 26 -8.66 -6.23 22.06
CA ILE A 26 -10.04 -6.55 21.65
C ILE A 26 -10.15 -8.03 21.30
N GLN A 27 -9.23 -8.55 20.48
CA GLN A 27 -9.28 -9.94 20.03
C GLN A 27 -9.14 -10.92 21.21
N ASN A 28 -8.24 -10.64 22.15
CA ASN A 28 -8.07 -11.47 23.36
C ASN A 28 -9.32 -11.46 24.25
N ILE A 29 -10.01 -10.31 24.36
CA ILE A 29 -11.28 -10.22 25.09
C ILE A 29 -12.35 -11.07 24.41
N VAL A 30 -12.45 -11.01 23.08
CA VAL A 30 -13.40 -11.84 22.32
C VAL A 30 -13.13 -13.33 22.56
N GLU A 31 -11.87 -13.77 22.42
CA GLU A 31 -11.47 -15.17 22.66
C GLU A 31 -11.80 -15.63 24.07
N HIS A 32 -11.40 -14.87 25.11
CA HIS A 32 -11.71 -15.22 26.49
C HIS A 32 -13.21 -15.25 26.77
N THR A 33 -13.98 -14.33 26.19
CA THR A 33 -15.44 -14.28 26.40
C THR A 33 -16.10 -15.51 25.77
N LEU A 34 -15.67 -15.93 24.58
CA LEU A 34 -16.16 -17.14 23.92
C LEU A 34 -15.85 -18.39 24.74
N LEU A 35 -14.62 -18.54 25.21
CA LEU A 35 -14.20 -19.68 26.05
C LEU A 35 -14.95 -19.70 27.39
N SER A 36 -15.10 -18.56 28.05
CA SER A 36 -15.81 -18.45 29.34
C SER A 36 -17.29 -18.78 29.24
N ASN A 37 -17.90 -18.57 28.06
CA ASN A 37 -19.28 -18.96 27.77
C ASN A 37 -19.41 -20.41 27.23
N ASN A 38 -18.33 -21.20 27.24
CA ASN A 38 -18.25 -22.56 26.69
C ASN A 38 -18.56 -22.64 25.18
N GLU A 39 -18.33 -21.58 24.42
CA GLU A 39 -18.56 -21.51 22.96
C GLU A 39 -17.32 -21.95 22.19
N TYR A 40 -16.84 -23.17 22.44
CA TYR A 40 -15.55 -23.65 21.93
C TYR A 40 -15.46 -23.65 20.40
N ALA A 41 -16.52 -24.09 19.70
CA ALA A 41 -16.54 -24.10 18.24
C ALA A 41 -16.44 -22.69 17.65
N LEU A 42 -17.08 -21.70 18.28
CA LEU A 42 -17.02 -20.32 17.82
C LEU A 42 -15.67 -19.67 18.15
N ALA A 43 -15.07 -20.03 19.30
CA ALA A 43 -13.72 -19.60 19.64
C ALA A 43 -12.69 -20.12 18.63
N GLU A 44 -12.78 -21.39 18.24
CA GLU A 44 -11.91 -22.00 17.23
C GLU A 44 -12.01 -21.29 15.88
N GLU A 45 -13.22 -21.09 15.37
CA GLU A 45 -13.46 -20.35 14.12
C GLU A 45 -12.94 -18.91 14.20
N TYR A 46 -13.14 -18.23 15.33
CA TYR A 46 -12.63 -16.87 15.52
C TYR A 46 -11.11 -16.83 15.50
N ILE A 47 -10.44 -17.75 16.21
CA ILE A 47 -8.98 -17.87 16.24
C ILE A 47 -8.43 -18.15 14.85
N HIS A 48 -9.07 -19.06 14.10
CA HIS A 48 -8.69 -19.36 12.73
C HIS A 48 -8.80 -18.12 11.83
N TYR A 49 -9.95 -17.45 11.87
CA TYR A 49 -10.20 -16.22 11.10
C TYR A 49 -9.14 -15.14 11.38
N ARG A 50 -8.85 -14.84 12.65
CA ARG A 50 -7.86 -13.80 12.96
C ARG A 50 -6.45 -14.18 12.52
N THR A 51 -6.09 -15.45 12.64
CA THR A 51 -4.76 -15.96 12.26
C THR A 51 -4.56 -15.84 10.76
N GLN A 52 -5.59 -16.21 9.99
CA GLN A 52 -5.61 -16.02 8.55
C GLN A 52 -5.49 -14.54 8.18
N ARG A 53 -6.23 -13.65 8.87
CA ARG A 53 -6.20 -12.22 8.61
C ARG A 53 -4.86 -11.55 8.96
N ASP A 54 -4.19 -12.02 10.00
CA ASP A 54 -2.87 -11.54 10.39
C ASP A 54 -1.80 -12.00 9.38
N PHE A 55 -1.93 -13.23 8.88
CA PHE A 55 -1.08 -13.75 7.81
C PHE A 55 -1.27 -13.01 6.48
N GLU A 56 -2.51 -12.72 6.07
CA GLU A 56 -2.82 -11.91 4.89
C GLU A 56 -2.19 -10.52 4.97
N ARG A 57 -2.30 -9.85 6.13
CA ARG A 57 -1.69 -8.54 6.35
C ARG A 57 -0.17 -8.59 6.27
N SER A 58 0.45 -9.60 6.89
CA SER A 58 1.90 -9.82 6.80
C SER A 58 2.34 -9.98 5.34
N LYS A 59 1.68 -10.86 4.59
CA LYS A 59 1.95 -11.10 3.16
C LYS A 59 1.76 -9.86 2.30
N ALA A 60 0.74 -9.04 2.56
CA ALA A 60 0.49 -7.80 1.81
C ALA A 60 1.63 -6.77 1.94
N THR A 61 2.42 -6.86 3.00
CA THR A 61 3.60 -5.99 3.23
C THR A 61 4.93 -6.66 2.90
N ASP A 62 4.92 -7.96 2.61
CA ASP A 62 6.12 -8.72 2.30
C ASP A 62 6.55 -8.50 0.85
N ILE A 63 7.74 -7.95 0.70
CA ILE A 63 8.34 -7.67 -0.59
C ILE A 63 8.64 -8.95 -1.38
N ASN A 64 9.01 -10.05 -0.71
CA ASN A 64 9.34 -11.31 -1.36
C ASN A 64 8.09 -11.94 -1.99
N VAL A 65 6.95 -11.85 -1.30
CA VAL A 65 5.65 -12.28 -1.83
C VAL A 65 5.28 -11.46 -3.06
N SER A 66 5.47 -10.14 -3.00
CA SER A 66 5.14 -9.22 -4.09
C SER A 66 6.04 -9.42 -5.32
N ILE A 67 7.35 -9.60 -5.12
CA ILE A 67 8.30 -9.95 -6.18
C ILE A 67 7.96 -11.32 -6.78
N GLY A 68 7.63 -12.30 -5.94
CA GLY A 68 7.20 -13.62 -6.40
C GLY A 68 5.97 -13.55 -7.30
N LYS A 69 4.99 -12.71 -6.97
CA LYS A 69 3.82 -12.45 -7.83
C LYS A 69 4.21 -11.86 -9.18
N LEU A 70 5.13 -10.89 -9.21
CA LEU A 70 5.62 -10.31 -10.46
C LEU A 70 6.32 -11.34 -11.34
N ILE A 71 7.23 -12.14 -10.77
CA ILE A 71 7.96 -13.20 -11.51
C ILE A 71 6.99 -14.23 -12.10
N ASN A 72 5.94 -14.58 -11.35
CA ASN A 72 4.90 -15.52 -11.80
C ASN A 72 3.83 -14.87 -12.69
N LYS A 73 4.00 -13.60 -13.07
CA LYS A 73 3.04 -12.82 -13.88
C LYS A 73 1.60 -12.87 -13.32
N ASP A 74 1.47 -12.75 -12.01
CA ASP A 74 0.17 -12.62 -11.35
C ASP A 74 -0.57 -11.41 -11.92
N GLN A 75 -1.79 -11.64 -12.45
CA GLN A 75 -2.58 -10.61 -13.12
C GLN A 75 -2.86 -9.40 -12.22
N THR A 76 -2.93 -9.58 -10.90
CA THR A 76 -3.14 -8.46 -9.97
C THR A 76 -1.95 -7.50 -9.92
N VAL A 77 -0.77 -7.93 -10.36
CA VAL A 77 0.45 -7.12 -10.42
C VAL A 77 0.73 -6.67 -11.85
N VAL A 78 0.66 -7.57 -12.83
CA VAL A 78 1.02 -7.21 -14.21
C VAL A 78 -0.01 -6.31 -14.90
N ASN A 79 -1.28 -6.35 -14.45
CA ASN A 79 -2.36 -5.53 -14.98
C ASN A 79 -2.72 -4.34 -14.07
N GLU A 80 -1.86 -3.99 -13.09
CA GLU A 80 -2.11 -2.82 -12.22
C GLU A 80 -2.24 -1.53 -13.04
N ASN A 81 -1.47 -1.41 -14.13
CA ASN A 81 -1.54 -0.29 -15.06
C ASN A 81 -1.92 -0.75 -16.47
N ALA A 82 -3.16 -0.44 -16.87
CA ALA A 82 -3.70 -0.82 -18.18
C ALA A 82 -2.94 -0.20 -19.37
N ASN A 83 -2.17 0.86 -19.16
CA ASN A 83 -1.40 1.52 -20.22
C ASN A 83 0.00 0.92 -20.41
N LYS A 84 0.37 -0.11 -19.64
CA LYS A 84 1.74 -0.58 -19.54
C LYS A 84 1.85 -2.06 -19.89
N ASP A 85 2.47 -2.35 -21.04
CA ASP A 85 2.66 -3.72 -21.50
C ASP A 85 3.71 -4.45 -20.64
N SER A 86 3.25 -5.41 -19.83
CA SER A 86 4.05 -6.18 -18.88
C SER A 86 5.05 -7.16 -19.52
N ASP A 87 4.92 -7.45 -20.82
CA ASP A 87 5.88 -8.29 -21.54
C ASP A 87 7.12 -7.51 -22.00
N VAL A 88 7.08 -6.17 -21.96
CA VAL A 88 8.23 -5.35 -22.32
C VAL A 88 9.21 -5.22 -21.16
N PHE A 89 10.49 -5.40 -21.45
CA PHE A 89 11.55 -5.43 -20.44
C PHE A 89 11.66 -4.15 -19.59
N ASN A 90 11.47 -2.97 -20.19
CA ASN A 90 11.44 -1.70 -19.44
C ASN A 90 10.27 -1.66 -18.45
N THR A 91 9.09 -2.17 -18.84
CA THR A 91 7.93 -2.29 -17.96
C THR A 91 8.22 -3.20 -16.77
N GLN A 92 8.85 -4.35 -17.00
CA GLN A 92 9.20 -5.29 -15.92
C GLN A 92 10.17 -4.66 -14.92
N ARG A 93 11.16 -3.90 -15.41
CA ARG A 93 12.09 -3.15 -14.54
C ARG A 93 11.36 -2.12 -13.70
N ASP A 94 10.45 -1.36 -14.31
CA ASP A 94 9.70 -0.33 -13.60
C ASP A 94 8.67 -0.93 -12.62
N LEU A 95 7.99 -2.03 -12.97
CA LEU A 95 7.14 -2.79 -12.03
C LEU A 95 7.94 -3.33 -10.85
N THR A 96 9.17 -3.81 -11.08
CA THR A 96 10.06 -4.27 -10.01
C THR A 96 10.41 -3.11 -9.07
N ALA A 97 10.79 -1.96 -9.61
CA ALA A 97 11.07 -0.76 -8.83
C ALA A 97 9.82 -0.28 -8.08
N GLY A 98 8.65 -0.32 -8.71
CA GLY A 98 7.38 0.08 -8.12
C GLY A 98 6.94 -0.80 -6.96
N ILE A 99 7.17 -2.12 -7.04
CA ILE A 99 6.93 -3.04 -5.90
C ILE A 99 7.81 -2.67 -4.70
N VAL A 100 9.09 -2.36 -4.94
CA VAL A 100 10.02 -1.91 -3.90
C VAL A 100 9.53 -0.58 -3.31
N GLY A 101 9.19 0.39 -4.18
CA GLY A 101 8.71 1.71 -3.80
C GLY A 101 7.44 1.64 -2.95
N LYS A 102 6.45 0.83 -3.36
CA LYS A 102 5.20 0.61 -2.64
C LYS A 102 5.43 -0.02 -1.26
N SER A 103 6.29 -1.04 -1.17
CA SER A 103 6.62 -1.71 0.10
C SER A 103 7.28 -0.75 1.11
N ILE A 104 8.20 0.10 0.64
CA ILE A 104 8.87 1.09 1.48
C ILE A 104 7.93 2.26 1.81
N GLY A 105 7.19 2.76 0.81
CA GLY A 105 6.24 3.85 0.96
C GLY A 105 5.17 3.55 2.01
N LEU A 106 4.59 2.34 2.01
CA LEU A 106 3.65 1.90 3.03
C LEU A 106 4.22 1.96 4.46
N LYS A 107 5.52 1.72 4.64
CA LYS A 107 6.20 1.78 5.95
C LYS A 107 6.53 3.23 6.36
N MET A 108 6.66 4.13 5.39
CA MET A 108 6.94 5.56 5.64
C MET A 108 5.66 6.35 5.97
N LEU A 109 4.50 5.90 5.48
CA LEU A 109 3.23 6.54 5.77
C LEU A 109 2.84 6.41 7.26
N PRO A 110 2.09 7.37 7.82
CA PRO A 110 1.45 7.18 9.11
C PRO A 110 0.60 5.91 9.09
N SER A 111 0.67 5.09 10.16
CA SER A 111 0.07 3.75 10.16
C SER A 111 -1.43 3.73 9.85
N HIS A 112 -2.17 4.77 10.24
CA HIS A 112 -3.60 4.88 9.94
C HIS A 112 -3.87 5.13 8.44
N VAL A 113 -3.01 5.89 7.75
CA VAL A 113 -3.10 6.15 6.31
C VAL A 113 -2.75 4.89 5.52
N ALA A 114 -1.64 4.23 5.87
CA ALA A 114 -1.23 2.98 5.22
C ALA A 114 -2.33 1.91 5.34
N ASN A 115 -2.91 1.74 6.53
CA ASN A 115 -4.00 0.79 6.76
C ASN A 115 -5.26 1.13 5.96
N ALA A 116 -5.66 2.40 5.92
CA ALA A 116 -6.81 2.84 5.12
C ALA A 116 -6.59 2.58 3.62
N HIS A 117 -5.37 2.83 3.12
CA HIS A 117 -5.03 2.51 1.73
C HIS A 117 -5.08 1.01 1.43
N GLN A 118 -4.48 0.19 2.30
CA GLN A 118 -4.48 -1.27 2.13
C GLN A 118 -5.87 -1.90 2.20
N LYS A 119 -6.80 -1.28 2.92
CA LYS A 119 -8.21 -1.69 2.98
C LYS A 119 -9.04 -1.23 1.78
N GLY A 120 -8.52 -0.27 1.00
CA GLY A 120 -9.27 0.39 -0.06
C GLY A 120 -10.23 1.48 0.44
N ASP A 121 -10.14 1.87 1.73
CA ASP A 121 -10.92 2.98 2.28
C ASP A 121 -10.50 4.32 1.63
N ILE A 122 -9.22 4.42 1.26
CA ILE A 122 -8.65 5.52 0.48
C ILE A 122 -7.71 4.98 -0.61
N HIS A 123 -7.37 5.82 -1.57
CA HIS A 123 -6.34 5.52 -2.56
C HIS A 123 -5.22 6.56 -2.48
N TYR A 124 -4.02 6.13 -2.08
CA TYR A 124 -2.82 6.96 -2.12
C TYR A 124 -2.22 6.85 -3.53
N HIS A 125 -2.32 7.93 -4.30
CA HIS A 125 -1.83 7.96 -5.68
C HIS A 125 -0.30 7.84 -5.71
N ASP A 126 0.20 7.16 -6.75
CA ASP A 126 1.64 7.03 -7.07
C ASP A 126 2.47 6.49 -5.90
N LEU A 127 1.91 5.57 -5.10
CA LEU A 127 2.55 4.97 -3.92
C LEU A 127 3.82 4.17 -4.26
N ASP A 128 3.92 3.71 -5.49
CA ASP A 128 5.09 3.08 -6.09
C ASP A 128 6.25 4.06 -6.34
N TYR A 129 5.99 5.37 -6.31
CA TYR A 129 7.01 6.44 -6.42
C TYR A 129 7.17 7.24 -5.11
N HIS A 130 6.08 7.74 -4.53
CA HIS A 130 6.07 8.61 -3.34
C HIS A 130 5.38 7.90 -2.16
N PRO A 131 5.85 7.99 -0.91
CA PRO A 131 6.92 8.87 -0.39
C PRO A 131 8.34 8.29 -0.47
N TYR A 132 8.52 7.10 -1.06
CA TYR A 132 9.82 6.46 -1.15
C TYR A 132 10.87 7.35 -1.85
N THR A 133 10.45 8.01 -2.93
CA THR A 133 11.23 9.04 -3.61
C THR A 133 10.48 10.38 -3.58
N PRO A 134 11.18 11.53 -3.54
CA PRO A 134 10.56 12.85 -3.53
C PRO A 134 10.16 13.29 -4.95
N MET A 135 9.63 12.37 -5.76
CA MET A 135 9.09 12.72 -7.08
C MET A 135 7.79 13.49 -6.92
N THR A 136 7.60 14.49 -7.76
CA THR A 136 6.36 15.25 -7.87
C THR A 136 5.42 14.56 -8.85
N ASN A 137 4.14 14.87 -8.77
CA ASN A 137 3.16 14.44 -9.76
C ASN A 137 3.32 15.25 -11.08
N CYS A 138 2.37 16.11 -11.41
CA CYS A 138 2.36 16.84 -12.67
C CYS A 138 2.98 18.24 -12.55
N CYS A 139 3.51 18.74 -13.66
CA CYS A 139 3.86 20.14 -13.84
C CYS A 139 3.56 20.59 -15.28
N LEU A 140 3.42 21.90 -15.47
CA LEU A 140 3.45 22.50 -16.80
C LEU A 140 4.90 22.89 -17.10
N ILE A 141 5.48 22.29 -18.13
CA ILE A 141 6.88 22.52 -18.51
C ILE A 141 7.02 23.95 -19.06
N ASP A 142 7.98 24.70 -18.53
CA ASP A 142 8.33 26.04 -19.03
C ASP A 142 9.16 25.96 -20.32
N PHE A 143 8.49 25.58 -21.41
CA PHE A 143 9.12 25.56 -22.73
C PHE A 143 9.65 26.93 -23.15
N LYS A 144 8.99 28.02 -22.75
CA LYS A 144 9.43 29.37 -23.11
C LYS A 144 10.80 29.67 -22.47
N GLY A 145 10.97 29.36 -21.19
CA GLY A 145 12.25 29.51 -20.50
C GLY A 145 13.33 28.61 -21.10
N MET A 146 13.02 27.32 -21.28
CA MET A 146 13.97 26.33 -21.80
C MET A 146 14.45 26.67 -23.23
N LEU A 147 13.54 27.06 -24.13
CA LEU A 147 13.89 27.35 -25.52
C LEU A 147 14.57 28.72 -25.69
N ASN A 148 14.28 29.71 -24.85
CA ASN A 148 14.94 31.02 -24.95
C ASN A 148 16.35 31.03 -24.36
N ASN A 149 16.58 30.28 -23.29
CA ASN A 149 17.82 30.36 -22.51
C ASN A 149 18.72 29.12 -22.65
N GLY A 150 18.25 28.09 -23.35
CA GLY A 150 18.88 26.76 -23.29
C GLY A 150 18.59 26.04 -21.98
N PHE A 151 19.04 24.78 -21.89
CA PHE A 151 18.88 23.94 -20.71
C PHE A 151 19.91 22.80 -20.71
N LYS A 152 20.01 22.07 -19.60
CA LYS A 152 20.85 20.89 -19.50
C LYS A 152 20.01 19.62 -19.48
N ILE A 153 20.36 18.63 -20.30
CA ILE A 153 19.75 17.30 -20.28
C ILE A 153 20.82 16.22 -20.11
N GLY A 154 20.75 15.53 -18.96
CA GLY A 154 21.81 14.62 -18.54
C GLY A 154 23.16 15.34 -18.46
N ASN A 155 24.08 14.97 -19.34
CA ASN A 155 25.43 15.56 -19.41
C ASN A 155 25.59 16.60 -20.52
N ALA A 156 24.55 16.89 -21.31
CA ALA A 156 24.62 17.80 -22.45
C ALA A 156 24.03 19.17 -22.11
N ASP A 157 24.77 20.23 -22.41
CA ASP A 157 24.27 21.61 -22.41
C ASP A 157 23.66 21.90 -23.79
N VAL A 158 22.38 22.27 -23.79
CA VAL A 158 21.57 22.55 -24.99
C VAL A 158 21.41 24.05 -25.13
N GLU A 159 21.90 24.60 -26.24
CA GLU A 159 21.68 26.01 -26.60
C GLU A 159 20.24 26.26 -27.10
N SER A 160 19.82 27.52 -27.10
CA SER A 160 18.58 27.95 -27.73
C SER A 160 18.53 27.51 -29.20
N PRO A 161 17.44 26.87 -29.66
CA PRO A 161 17.37 26.32 -31.00
C PRO A 161 17.41 27.41 -32.08
N LYS A 162 18.05 27.09 -33.21
CA LYS A 162 18.27 28.02 -34.34
C LYS A 162 17.34 27.74 -35.52
N SER A 163 16.45 26.76 -35.38
CA SER A 163 15.43 26.39 -36.36
C SER A 163 14.27 25.65 -35.69
N ILE A 164 13.10 25.60 -36.34
CA ILE A 164 11.96 24.82 -35.83
C ILE A 164 12.30 23.34 -35.68
N GLN A 165 13.06 22.79 -36.63
CA GLN A 165 13.48 21.37 -36.63
C GLN A 165 14.38 21.02 -35.44
N THR A 166 15.08 21.99 -34.86
CA THR A 166 15.89 21.77 -33.65
C THR A 166 15.11 22.07 -32.36
N ALA A 167 13.96 22.72 -32.45
CA ALA A 167 13.10 23.05 -31.31
C ALA A 167 12.05 21.98 -30.99
N THR A 168 11.60 21.20 -31.99
CA THR A 168 10.59 20.14 -31.89
C THR A 168 11.20 18.75 -31.88
#